data_AF-A0A1H8BMY5-F1
#
_entry.id   AF-A0A1H8BMY5-F1
#
_cell.length_a   1.000
_cell.length_b   1.000
_cell.length_c   1.000
_cell.angle_alpha   90.00
_cell.angle_beta   90.00
_cell.angle_gamma   90.00
#
_symmetry.space_group_name_H-M   'P 1'
#
loop_
_entity.id
_entity.type
_entity.pdbx_description
1 polymer ?
#
loop_
_entity_poly.entity_id
_entity_poly.type
_entity_poly.pdbx_seq_one_letter_code
_entity_poly.pdbx_strand_id
1 'polypeptide(L)'
;MSDQSNIAELERRITSALARIGAGLDKLGQGGAANPVPANPVPASPAPAVDTSALEGELARLKAALAAEKATVAQLTERLKSSSTRDAAPRDTAPVREAAPQSQLEARVEKMTQQLDIQGLELQRMRKSTVQLREHLRVLHEAAADNLAEPHLINKAMLAELESLRATRHTETAEMDEILAELKPLIEEARAHG
;
A
#
# COMPACT_ATOMS: atom_id res chain seq x y z
N MET A 1 -2.08 -8.71 25.12
CA MET A 1 -1.77 -8.47 26.55
C MET A 1 -0.80 -7.31 26.76
N SER A 2 0.07 -6.97 25.79
CA SER A 2 1.08 -5.89 25.91
C SER A 2 0.54 -4.45 25.84
N ASP A 3 -0.61 -4.22 25.21
CA ASP A 3 -1.18 -2.86 25.12
C ASP A 3 -1.85 -2.41 26.42
N GLN A 4 -2.45 -3.35 27.17
CA GLN A 4 -3.06 -3.07 28.47
C GLN A 4 -1.99 -2.72 29.53
N SER A 5 -0.79 -3.32 29.46
CA SER A 5 0.31 -2.94 30.35
C SER A 5 0.86 -1.54 30.04
N ASN A 6 0.84 -1.12 28.77
CA ASN A 6 1.33 0.19 28.34
C ASN A 6 0.40 1.32 28.81
N ILE A 7 -0.92 1.08 28.76
CA ILE A 7 -1.94 1.99 29.30
C ILE A 7 -1.81 2.10 30.82
N ALA A 8 -1.65 0.98 31.54
CA ALA A 8 -1.46 0.99 32.99
C ALA A 8 -0.18 1.73 33.42
N GLU A 9 0.89 1.66 32.61
CA GLU A 9 2.14 2.38 32.87
C GLU A 9 1.98 3.90 32.63
N LEU A 10 1.26 4.29 31.58
CA LEU A 10 0.93 5.69 31.30
C LEU A 10 0.03 6.30 32.39
N GLU A 11 -0.98 5.56 32.84
CA GLU A 11 -1.84 5.98 33.95
C GLU A 11 -1.02 6.20 35.23
N ARG A 12 -0.15 5.25 35.59
CA ARG A 12 0.71 5.37 36.79
C ARG A 12 1.66 6.57 36.72
N ARG A 13 2.18 6.89 35.53
CA ARG A 13 3.04 8.07 35.31
C ARG A 13 2.25 9.37 35.43
N ILE A 14 1.04 9.42 34.88
CA ILE A 14 0.17 10.60 34.98
C ILE A 14 -0.25 10.84 36.43
N THR A 15 -0.66 9.81 37.18
CA THR A 15 -1.03 9.97 38.60
C THR A 15 0.15 10.46 39.45
N SER A 16 1.36 9.96 39.18
CA SER A 16 2.57 10.42 39.86
C SER A 16 2.91 11.88 39.56
N ALA A 17 2.75 12.30 38.30
CA ALA A 17 2.97 13.69 37.89
C ALA A 17 1.95 14.64 38.55
N LEU A 18 0.67 14.26 38.59
CA LEU A 18 -0.38 15.05 39.23
C LEU A 18 -0.17 15.16 40.75
N ALA A 19 0.26 14.09 41.42
CA ALA A 19 0.58 14.13 42.86
C ALA A 19 1.76 15.06 43.18
N ARG A 20 2.79 15.11 42.32
CA ARG A 20 3.92 16.06 42.48
C ARG A 20 3.50 17.50 42.29
N ILE A 21 2.62 17.77 41.33
CA ILE A 21 2.11 19.12 41.08
C ILE A 21 1.24 19.56 42.26
N GLY A 22 0.36 18.70 42.77
CA GLY A 22 -0.44 18.96 43.97
C GLY A 22 0.43 19.30 45.19
N ALA A 23 1.43 18.47 45.50
CA ALA A 23 2.36 18.73 46.59
C ALA A 23 3.22 19.99 46.40
N GLY A 24 3.53 20.36 45.14
CA GLY A 24 4.21 21.61 44.81
C GLY A 24 3.34 22.84 45.04
N LEU A 25 2.05 22.75 44.71
CA LEU A 25 1.08 23.81 44.95
C LEU A 25 0.75 23.97 46.43
N ASP A 26 0.66 22.87 47.19
CA ASP A 26 0.45 22.92 48.64
C ASP A 26 1.63 23.58 49.36
N LYS A 27 2.88 23.31 48.92
CA LYS A 27 4.07 23.99 49.45
C LYS A 27 4.10 25.48 49.11
N LEU A 28 3.64 25.86 47.91
CA LEU A 28 3.56 27.26 47.50
C LEU A 28 2.43 27.99 48.24
N GLY A 29 1.31 27.31 48.52
CA GLY A 29 0.21 27.82 49.32
C GLY A 29 0.54 27.96 50.80
N GLN A 30 1.28 27.00 51.39
CA GLN A 30 1.75 27.07 52.78
C GLN A 30 2.85 28.13 52.97
N GLY A 31 3.61 28.48 51.93
CA GLY A 31 4.55 29.61 51.95
C GLY A 31 3.87 30.98 52.01
N GLY A 32 2.56 31.05 51.71
CA GLY A 32 1.79 32.30 51.70
C GLY A 32 0.90 32.54 52.92
N ALA A 33 0.62 31.53 53.74
CA ALA A 33 -0.35 31.66 54.83
C ALA A 33 0.06 30.86 56.09
N ALA A 34 0.63 31.59 57.04
CA ALA A 34 0.45 31.49 58.50
C ALA A 34 1.76 31.45 59.30
N ASN A 35 2.18 32.63 59.80
CA ASN A 35 2.61 32.73 61.20
C ASN A 35 2.30 34.16 61.72
N PRO A 36 1.48 34.35 62.76
CA PRO A 36 1.25 35.66 63.35
C PRO A 36 2.36 35.94 64.37
N VAL A 37 3.18 36.96 64.14
CA VAL A 37 4.22 37.41 65.09
C VAL A 37 4.06 38.91 65.31
N PRO A 38 4.12 39.40 66.57
CA PRO A 38 3.49 40.64 66.99
C PRO A 38 4.32 41.89 66.63
N ALA A 39 3.64 43.04 66.71
CA ALA A 39 4.16 44.36 66.44
C ALA A 39 5.46 44.67 67.22
N ASN A 40 6.56 44.86 66.48
CA ASN A 40 7.70 45.66 66.94
C ASN A 40 8.46 46.24 65.72
N PRO A 41 8.82 47.54 65.69
CA PRO A 41 9.41 48.15 64.51
C PRO A 41 10.94 48.08 64.58
N VAL A 42 11.57 47.35 63.64
CA VAL A 42 13.03 47.34 63.43
C VAL A 42 13.27 47.37 61.91
N PRO A 43 14.27 48.16 61.42
CA PRO A 43 14.27 48.65 60.05
C PRO A 43 14.57 47.57 59.02
N ALA A 44 14.06 47.80 57.81
CA ALA A 44 14.20 46.94 56.65
C ALA A 44 15.68 46.58 56.37
N SER A 45 16.01 45.31 56.59
CA SER A 45 17.16 44.65 55.95
C SER A 45 16.60 43.82 54.78
N PRO A 46 17.20 43.87 53.58
CA PRO A 46 16.65 43.24 52.39
C PRO A 46 16.69 41.72 52.53
N ALA A 47 15.58 41.08 52.18
CA ALA A 47 15.46 39.63 52.02
C ALA A 47 16.55 39.09 51.06
N PRO A 48 16.99 37.83 51.20
CA PRO A 48 17.96 37.26 50.27
C PRO A 48 17.36 37.35 48.87
N ALA A 49 18.02 38.10 47.99
CA ALA A 49 17.71 38.10 46.58
C ALA A 49 17.89 36.65 46.10
N VAL A 50 16.80 35.94 45.91
CA VAL A 50 16.82 34.72 45.12
C VAL A 50 17.30 35.20 43.74
N ASP A 51 18.43 34.70 43.27
CA ASP A 51 18.98 35.05 41.96
C ASP A 51 18.02 34.55 40.87
N THR A 52 16.95 35.31 40.62
CA THR A 52 15.98 35.05 39.55
C THR A 52 16.60 35.26 38.18
N SER A 53 17.76 35.90 38.11
CA SER A 53 18.54 36.08 36.87
C SER A 53 18.83 34.77 36.15
N ALA A 54 19.08 33.68 36.89
CA ALA A 54 19.31 32.36 36.32
C ALA A 54 18.01 31.76 35.73
N LEU A 55 16.89 31.89 36.45
CA LEU A 55 15.56 31.45 35.98
C LEU A 55 15.06 32.29 34.80
N GLU A 56 15.33 33.60 34.82
CA GLU A 56 14.99 34.54 33.74
C GLU A 56 15.79 34.23 32.47
N GLY A 57 17.08 33.88 32.61
CA GLY A 57 17.91 33.40 31.51
C GLY A 57 17.41 32.08 30.91
N GLU A 58 16.99 31.14 31.76
CA GLU A 58 16.43 29.85 31.32
C GLU A 58 15.04 30.02 30.65
N LEU A 59 14.19 30.92 31.18
CA LEU A 59 12.93 31.30 30.56
C LEU A 59 13.13 31.98 29.20
N ALA A 60 14.13 32.85 29.06
CA ALA A 60 14.48 33.46 27.78
C ALA A 60 14.94 32.41 26.76
N ARG A 61 15.76 31.43 27.20
CA ARG A 61 16.22 30.31 26.36
C ARG A 61 15.08 29.40 25.91
N LEU A 62 14.17 29.03 26.82
CA LEU A 62 13.00 28.20 26.51
C LEU A 62 12.04 28.92 25.57
N LYS A 63 11.82 30.22 25.75
CA LYS A 63 11.01 31.04 24.83
C LYS A 63 11.64 31.09 23.43
N ALA A 64 12.96 31.22 23.34
CA ALA A 64 13.67 31.19 22.07
C ALA A 64 13.58 29.81 21.37
N ALA A 65 13.72 28.71 22.11
CA ALA A 65 13.56 27.36 21.58
C ALA A 65 12.13 27.10 21.08
N LEU A 66 11.12 27.53 21.84
CA LEU A 66 9.71 27.41 21.45
C LEU A 66 9.39 28.24 20.20
N ALA A 67 9.97 29.44 20.08
CA ALA A 67 9.86 30.25 18.87
C ALA A 67 10.51 29.56 17.65
N ALA A 68 11.67 28.92 17.83
CA ALA A 68 12.33 28.14 16.78
C ALA A 68 11.51 26.90 16.37
N GLU A 69 10.96 26.15 17.31
CA GLU A 69 10.08 25.00 17.02
C GLU A 69 8.78 25.43 16.33
N LYS A 70 8.18 26.56 16.72
CA LYS A 70 7.02 27.09 15.99
C LYS A 70 7.36 27.49 14.57
N ALA A 71 8.56 28.00 14.32
CA ALA A 71 9.02 28.32 12.97
C ALA A 71 9.25 27.04 12.13
N THR A 72 9.81 25.97 12.71
CA THR A 72 9.96 24.69 12.00
C THR A 72 8.62 24.02 11.74
N VAL A 73 7.69 24.05 12.69
CA VAL A 73 6.31 23.56 12.49
C VAL A 73 5.59 24.38 11.43
N ALA A 74 5.72 25.71 11.41
CA ALA A 74 5.17 26.54 10.35
C ALA A 74 5.75 26.17 8.97
N GLN A 75 7.06 25.96 8.88
CA GLN A 75 7.72 25.54 7.64
C GLN A 75 7.29 24.12 7.20
N LEU A 76 7.18 23.17 8.13
CA LEU A 76 6.73 21.81 7.82
C LEU A 76 5.27 21.76 7.43
N THR A 77 4.41 22.55 8.09
CA THR A 77 2.99 22.66 7.72
C THR A 77 2.81 23.37 6.40
N GLU A 78 3.62 24.37 6.07
CA GLU A 78 3.66 24.99 4.74
C GLU A 78 4.13 24.00 3.67
N ARG A 79 5.17 23.20 3.96
CA ARG A 79 5.61 22.12 3.08
C ARG A 79 4.54 21.05 2.87
N LEU A 80 3.88 20.60 3.94
CA LEU A 80 2.78 19.63 3.88
C LEU A 80 1.57 20.21 3.16
N LYS A 81 1.27 21.50 3.33
CA LYS A 81 0.24 22.18 2.53
C LYS A 81 0.66 22.24 1.08
N SER A 82 1.93 22.56 0.76
CA SER A 82 2.42 22.62 -0.62
C SER A 82 2.42 21.25 -1.32
N SER A 83 2.73 20.17 -0.59
CA SER A 83 2.63 18.80 -1.11
C SER A 83 1.18 18.36 -1.19
N SER A 84 0.38 18.62 -0.16
CA SER A 84 -1.05 18.32 -0.18
C SER A 84 -1.80 19.11 -1.25
N THR A 85 -1.43 20.35 -1.56
CA THR A 85 -2.00 21.09 -2.70
C THR A 85 -1.51 20.58 -4.04
N ARG A 86 -0.32 19.97 -4.11
CA ARG A 86 0.11 19.22 -5.30
C ARG A 86 -0.69 17.93 -5.47
N ASP A 87 -1.04 17.27 -4.36
CA ASP A 87 -1.80 16.01 -4.34
C ASP A 87 -3.33 16.22 -4.42
N ALA A 88 -3.84 17.36 -3.93
CA ALA A 88 -5.26 17.73 -3.82
C ALA A 88 -5.70 18.80 -4.82
N ALA A 89 -4.77 19.35 -5.63
CA ALA A 89 -5.18 19.97 -6.88
C ALA A 89 -6.01 18.93 -7.65
N PRO A 90 -7.21 19.28 -8.14
CA PRO A 90 -8.10 18.31 -8.76
C PRO A 90 -7.34 17.55 -9.85
N ARG A 91 -7.27 16.22 -9.69
CA ARG A 91 -6.80 15.28 -10.72
C ARG A 91 -7.53 15.48 -12.07
N ASP A 92 -8.61 16.25 -12.07
CA ASP A 92 -9.41 16.60 -13.22
C ASP A 92 -8.85 17.76 -14.08
N THR A 93 -7.80 18.50 -13.67
CA THR A 93 -7.29 19.63 -14.49
C THR A 93 -5.76 19.84 -14.55
N ALA A 94 -4.93 19.00 -13.92
CA ALA A 94 -3.48 19.03 -14.16
C ALA A 94 -3.12 18.19 -15.41
N PRO A 95 -2.34 18.72 -16.37
CA PRO A 95 -2.16 18.08 -17.67
C PRO A 95 -1.37 16.78 -17.50
N VAL A 96 -1.99 15.63 -17.78
CA VAL A 96 -1.58 14.62 -18.80
C VAL A 96 -0.09 14.21 -18.85
N ARG A 97 0.79 14.56 -17.91
CA ARG A 97 2.25 14.37 -18.03
C ARG A 97 2.88 13.46 -16.99
N GLU A 98 2.35 13.39 -15.78
CA GLU A 98 2.77 12.40 -14.75
C GLU A 98 1.74 11.27 -14.58
N ALA A 99 0.45 11.57 -14.79
CA ALA A 99 -0.57 10.55 -14.95
C ALA A 99 -0.39 9.74 -16.24
N ALA A 100 0.16 10.31 -17.32
CA ALA A 100 0.40 9.58 -18.57
C ALA A 100 1.45 8.47 -18.47
N PRO A 101 2.63 8.63 -17.84
CA PRO A 101 3.57 7.52 -17.68
C PRO A 101 3.03 6.47 -16.71
N GLN A 102 2.31 6.86 -15.65
CA GLN A 102 1.65 5.90 -14.74
C GLN A 102 0.54 5.13 -15.45
N SER A 103 -0.36 5.80 -16.17
CA SER A 103 -1.43 5.15 -16.92
C SER A 103 -0.89 4.29 -18.07
N GLN A 104 0.23 4.67 -18.69
CA GLN A 104 0.90 3.85 -19.70
C GLN A 104 1.55 2.60 -19.10
N LEU A 105 2.12 2.70 -17.90
CA LEU A 105 2.66 1.56 -17.15
C LEU A 105 1.54 0.63 -16.71
N GLU A 106 0.44 1.17 -16.19
CA GLU A 106 -0.76 0.43 -15.80
C GLU A 106 -1.37 -0.31 -17.01
N ALA A 107 -1.58 0.38 -18.14
CA ALA A 107 -2.06 -0.23 -19.37
C ALA A 107 -1.11 -1.32 -19.91
N ARG A 108 0.20 -1.15 -19.73
CA ARG A 108 1.19 -2.18 -20.10
C ARG A 108 1.12 -3.40 -19.18
N VAL A 109 0.93 -3.19 -17.88
CA VAL A 109 0.74 -4.27 -16.90
C VAL A 109 -0.55 -5.03 -17.20
N GLU A 110 -1.65 -4.34 -17.49
CA GLU A 110 -2.91 -4.98 -17.89
C GLU A 110 -2.74 -5.81 -19.17
N LYS A 111 -2.09 -5.25 -20.20
CA LYS A 111 -1.79 -5.99 -21.43
C LYS A 111 -0.90 -7.21 -21.19
N MET A 112 0.14 -7.08 -20.37
CA MET A 112 1.00 -8.22 -20.01
C MET A 112 0.24 -9.27 -19.21
N THR A 113 -0.67 -8.86 -18.33
CA THR A 113 -1.52 -9.78 -17.54
C THR A 113 -2.45 -10.56 -18.47
N GLN A 114 -3.12 -9.88 -19.40
CA GLN A 114 -3.96 -10.52 -20.42
C GLN A 114 -3.16 -11.52 -21.28
N GLN A 115 -1.94 -11.15 -21.70
CA GLN A 115 -1.06 -12.05 -22.45
C GLN A 115 -0.67 -13.29 -21.64
N LEU A 116 -0.37 -13.14 -20.35
CA LEU A 116 -0.06 -14.27 -19.47
C LEU A 116 -1.27 -15.18 -19.25
N ASP A 117 -2.48 -14.63 -19.16
CA ASP A 117 -3.71 -15.42 -19.03
C ASP A 117 -3.96 -16.24 -20.30
N ILE A 118 -3.83 -15.62 -21.48
CA ILE A 118 -3.94 -16.31 -22.78
C ILE A 118 -2.92 -17.44 -22.88
N GLN A 119 -1.64 -17.14 -22.60
CA GLN A 119 -0.57 -18.16 -22.60
C GLN A 119 -0.83 -19.28 -21.57
N GLY A 120 -1.41 -18.95 -20.42
CA GLY A 120 -1.80 -19.92 -19.40
C GLY A 120 -2.85 -20.91 -19.92
N LEU A 121 -3.85 -20.41 -20.65
CA LEU A 121 -4.87 -21.21 -21.30
C LEU A 121 -4.27 -22.09 -22.41
N GLU A 122 -3.40 -21.54 -23.25
CA GLU A 122 -2.67 -22.29 -24.29
C GLU A 122 -1.83 -23.43 -23.71
N LEU A 123 -1.06 -23.17 -22.64
CA LEU A 123 -0.28 -24.20 -21.96
C LEU A 123 -1.15 -25.30 -21.37
N GLN A 124 -2.34 -24.95 -20.83
CA GLN A 124 -3.28 -25.95 -20.35
C GLN A 124 -3.84 -26.80 -21.50
N ARG A 125 -4.18 -26.19 -22.65
CA ARG A 125 -4.62 -26.91 -23.86
C ARG A 125 -3.52 -27.85 -24.39
N MET A 126 -2.29 -27.37 -24.49
CA MET A 126 -1.14 -28.17 -24.93
C MET A 126 -0.89 -29.36 -23.99
N ARG A 127 -0.95 -29.14 -22.67
CA ARG A 127 -0.84 -30.23 -21.68
C ARG A 127 -1.94 -31.27 -21.87
N LYS A 128 -3.20 -30.85 -22.05
CA LYS A 128 -4.33 -31.76 -22.30
C LYS A 128 -4.11 -32.59 -23.58
N SER A 129 -3.71 -31.96 -24.67
CA SER A 129 -3.40 -32.64 -25.93
C SER A 129 -2.23 -33.64 -25.77
N THR A 130 -1.19 -33.26 -25.02
CA THR A 130 -0.05 -34.15 -24.77
C THR A 130 -0.46 -35.38 -23.94
N VAL A 131 -1.35 -35.22 -22.96
CA VAL A 131 -1.91 -36.36 -22.19
C VAL A 131 -2.73 -37.28 -23.09
N GLN A 132 -3.59 -36.71 -23.94
CA GLN A 132 -4.39 -37.48 -24.90
C GLN A 132 -3.50 -38.27 -25.87
N LEU A 133 -2.47 -37.64 -26.44
CA LEU A 133 -1.51 -38.31 -27.33
C LEU A 133 -0.79 -39.46 -26.64
N ARG A 134 -0.35 -39.28 -25.38
CA ARG A 134 0.30 -40.34 -24.61
C ARG A 134 -0.63 -41.51 -24.34
N GLU A 135 -1.90 -41.24 -24.05
CA GLU A 135 -2.90 -42.28 -23.86
C GLU A 135 -3.18 -43.05 -25.16
N HIS A 136 -3.29 -42.34 -26.30
CA HIS A 136 -3.43 -43.00 -27.60
C HIS A 136 -2.23 -43.88 -27.95
N LEU A 137 -1.01 -43.38 -27.72
CA LEU A 137 0.20 -44.17 -27.91
C LEU A 137 0.20 -45.39 -26.98
N ARG A 138 -0.21 -45.24 -25.71
CA ARG A 138 -0.32 -46.36 -24.77
C ARG A 138 -1.27 -47.45 -25.30
N VAL A 139 -2.49 -47.08 -25.70
CA VAL A 139 -3.50 -48.02 -26.22
C VAL A 139 -2.99 -48.74 -27.47
N LEU A 140 -2.30 -48.03 -28.37
CA LEU A 140 -1.70 -48.63 -29.56
C LEU A 140 -0.54 -49.57 -29.23
N HIS A 141 0.30 -49.24 -28.25
CA HIS A 141 1.39 -50.11 -27.81
C HIS A 141 0.88 -51.37 -27.08
N GLU A 142 -0.16 -51.25 -26.25
CA GLU A 142 -0.80 -52.41 -25.61
C GLU A 142 -1.43 -53.34 -26.67
N ALA A 143 -2.18 -52.79 -27.63
CA ALA A 143 -2.75 -53.56 -28.73
C ALA A 143 -1.68 -54.23 -29.62
N ALA A 144 -0.55 -53.55 -29.85
CA ALA A 144 0.58 -54.10 -30.59
C ALA A 144 1.35 -55.19 -29.81
N ALA A 145 1.51 -55.02 -28.49
CA ALA A 145 2.20 -55.98 -27.61
C ALA A 145 1.44 -57.31 -27.51
N ASP A 146 0.12 -57.26 -27.55
CA ASP A 146 -0.74 -58.44 -27.49
C ASP A 146 -0.86 -59.17 -28.85
N ASN A 147 -0.21 -58.68 -29.92
CA ASN A 147 -0.45 -59.10 -31.32
C ASN A 147 -1.94 -59.03 -31.74
N LEU A 148 -2.75 -58.32 -30.96
CA LEU A 148 -4.17 -58.09 -31.14
C LEU A 148 -4.33 -56.67 -31.69
N ALA A 149 -3.80 -56.43 -32.89
CA ALA A 149 -4.13 -55.25 -33.68
C ALA A 149 -5.58 -55.37 -34.18
N GLU A 150 -6.54 -55.30 -33.27
CA GLU A 150 -7.95 -55.39 -33.61
C GLU A 150 -8.37 -54.14 -34.39
N PRO A 151 -8.97 -54.29 -35.60
CA PRO A 151 -9.41 -53.15 -36.41
C PRO A 151 -10.34 -52.19 -35.67
N HIS A 152 -11.09 -52.67 -34.69
CA HIS A 152 -11.97 -51.84 -33.86
C HIS A 152 -11.23 -50.89 -32.91
N LEU A 153 -10.08 -51.28 -32.38
CA LEU A 153 -9.26 -50.41 -31.51
C LEU A 153 -8.58 -49.31 -32.33
N ILE A 154 -8.10 -49.65 -33.53
CA ILE A 154 -7.54 -48.68 -34.49
C ILE A 154 -8.63 -47.67 -34.90
N ASN A 155 -9.82 -48.15 -35.27
CA ASN A 155 -10.94 -47.27 -35.60
C ASN A 155 -11.33 -46.35 -34.43
N LYS A 156 -11.31 -46.86 -33.19
CA LYS A 156 -11.59 -46.05 -32.00
C LYS A 156 -10.52 -44.99 -31.76
N ALA A 157 -9.24 -45.33 -31.94
CA ALA A 157 -8.14 -44.38 -31.86
C ALA A 157 -8.22 -43.32 -32.96
N MET A 158 -8.50 -43.71 -34.21
CA MET A 158 -8.70 -42.79 -35.33
C MET A 158 -9.91 -41.86 -35.12
N LEU A 159 -11.01 -42.35 -34.55
CA LEU A 159 -12.17 -41.52 -34.22
C LEU A 159 -11.84 -40.48 -33.14
N ALA A 160 -11.09 -40.88 -32.10
CA ALA A 160 -10.65 -39.96 -31.06
C ALA A 160 -9.65 -38.92 -31.60
N GLU A 161 -8.76 -39.31 -32.51
CA GLU A 161 -7.86 -38.38 -33.21
C GLU A 161 -8.63 -37.40 -34.09
N LEU A 162 -9.63 -37.86 -34.85
CA LEU A 162 -10.50 -36.98 -35.63
C LEU A 162 -11.28 -35.99 -34.77
N GLU A 163 -11.75 -36.42 -33.59
CA GLU A 163 -12.42 -35.53 -32.64
C GLU A 163 -11.46 -34.49 -32.05
N SER A 164 -10.23 -34.91 -31.72
CA SER A 164 -9.16 -34.00 -31.29
C SER A 164 -8.81 -32.97 -32.36
N LEU A 165 -8.58 -33.41 -33.60
CA LEU A 165 -8.30 -32.53 -34.73
C LEU A 165 -9.46 -31.55 -35.01
N ARG A 166 -10.70 -32.00 -34.91
CA ARG A 166 -11.88 -31.12 -35.05
C ARG A 166 -11.94 -30.08 -33.94
N ALA A 167 -11.66 -30.45 -32.70
CA ALA A 167 -11.61 -29.51 -31.58
C ALA A 167 -10.50 -28.47 -31.78
N THR A 168 -9.30 -28.90 -32.20
CA THR A 168 -8.19 -27.98 -32.50
C THR A 168 -8.54 -27.04 -33.65
N ARG A 169 -9.10 -27.54 -34.76
CA ARG A 169 -9.54 -26.66 -35.85
C ARG A 169 -10.62 -25.69 -35.42
N HIS A 170 -11.56 -26.10 -34.56
CA HIS A 170 -12.58 -25.20 -34.07
C HIS A 170 -11.99 -24.07 -33.22
N THR A 171 -11.01 -24.37 -32.37
CA THR A 171 -10.28 -23.34 -31.63
C THR A 171 -9.48 -22.42 -32.54
N GLU A 172 -8.77 -22.96 -33.52
CA GLU A 172 -8.03 -22.16 -34.52
C GLU A 172 -8.96 -21.23 -35.31
N THR A 173 -10.15 -21.70 -35.70
CA THR A 173 -11.14 -20.84 -36.37
C THR A 173 -11.67 -19.73 -35.47
N ALA A 174 -11.90 -20.02 -34.18
CA ALA A 174 -12.36 -19.03 -33.22
C ALA A 174 -11.29 -17.96 -32.95
N GLU A 175 -10.03 -18.37 -32.81
CA GLU A 175 -8.88 -17.45 -32.68
C GLU A 175 -8.72 -16.59 -33.92
N MET A 176 -8.89 -17.16 -35.12
CA MET A 176 -8.83 -16.40 -36.37
C MET A 176 -9.99 -15.42 -36.51
N ASP A 177 -11.20 -15.78 -36.09
CA ASP A 177 -12.35 -14.87 -36.06
C ASP A 177 -12.13 -13.70 -35.08
N GLU A 178 -11.50 -13.96 -33.93
CA GLU A 178 -11.11 -12.94 -32.94
C GLU A 178 -10.06 -11.98 -33.52
N ILE A 179 -8.99 -12.50 -34.13
CA ILE A 179 -7.98 -11.68 -34.83
C ILE A 179 -8.63 -10.83 -35.93
N LEU A 180 -9.53 -11.42 -36.74
CA LEU A 180 -10.24 -10.69 -37.78
C LEU A 180 -11.15 -9.60 -37.20
N ALA A 181 -11.75 -9.82 -36.03
CA ALA A 181 -12.56 -8.82 -35.34
C ALA A 181 -11.71 -7.64 -34.84
N GLU A 182 -10.49 -7.90 -34.34
CA GLU A 182 -9.53 -6.87 -33.94
C GLU A 182 -8.92 -6.10 -35.12
N LEU A 183 -8.65 -6.77 -36.24
CA LEU A 183 -8.05 -6.13 -37.42
C LEU A 183 -9.05 -5.26 -38.20
N LYS A 184 -10.34 -5.60 -38.22
CA LYS A 184 -11.39 -4.82 -38.91
C LYS A 184 -11.38 -3.32 -38.57
N PRO A 185 -11.43 -2.89 -37.29
CA PRO A 185 -11.43 -1.46 -36.96
C PRO A 185 -10.12 -0.77 -37.38
N LEU A 186 -8.97 -1.43 -37.25
CA LEU A 186 -7.67 -0.87 -37.68
C LEU A 186 -7.62 -0.63 -39.20
N ILE A 187 -8.24 -1.51 -39.99
CA ILE A 187 -8.34 -1.36 -41.44
C ILE A 187 -9.31 -0.22 -41.81
N GLU A 188 -10.41 -0.06 -41.07
CA GLU A 188 -11.35 1.04 -41.28
C GLU A 188 -10.74 2.41 -40.92
N GLU A 189 -10.01 2.50 -39.80
CA GLU A 189 -9.25 3.69 -39.42
C GLU A 189 -8.16 4.03 -40.45
N ALA A 190 -7.42 3.03 -40.94
CA ALA A 190 -6.41 3.23 -41.98
C ALA A 190 -7.01 3.72 -43.31
N ARG A 191 -8.25 3.32 -43.64
CA ARG A 191 -8.99 3.85 -44.81
C ARG A 191 -9.57 5.24 -44.59
N ALA A 192 -9.90 5.61 -43.35
CA ALA A 192 -10.42 6.94 -43.04
C ALA A 192 -9.32 8.02 -42.96
N HIS A 193 -8.08 7.61 -42.69
CA HIS A 193 -6.92 8.49 -42.52
C HIS A 193 -5.91 8.48 -43.69
N GLY A 194 -6.14 7.65 -44.73
CA GLY A 194 -5.39 7.64 -45.99
C GLY A 194 -6.15 8.30 -47.12
#